data_AF-A0A1V5VPD4-F1
#
_entry.id   AF-A0A1V5VPD4-F1
#
_cell.length_a   1.000
_cell.length_b   1.000
_cell.length_c   1.000
_cell.angle_alpha   90.00
_cell.angle_beta   90.00
_cell.angle_gamma   90.00
#
_symmetry.space_group_name_H-M   'P 1'
#
loop_
_entity.id
_entity.type
_entity.pdbx_description
1 polymer ?
#
loop_
_entity_poly.entity_id
_entity_poly.type
_entity_poly.pdbx_seq_one_letter_code
_entity_poly.pdbx_strand_id
1 'polypeptide(L)'
;MLQTASETPPIIVLQADHGPGAFLDWNSAEHTCLWERTAILNAYYLPGDGAERLYATITPVNSFRVILDAYFGAELGLLEDVSYYSPWEQPYRFSPVTTLDSAACHP
;
A
#
# COMPACT_ATOMS: atom_id res chain seq x y z
N MET A 1 -18.52 17.71 -7.74
CA MET A 1 -17.59 16.57 -7.82
C MET A 1 -16.17 17.11 -7.87
N LEU A 2 -15.20 16.39 -7.28
CA LEU A 2 -13.79 16.82 -7.16
C LEU A 2 -13.05 17.09 -8.50
N GLN A 3 -13.65 16.81 -9.67
CA GLN A 3 -12.93 16.83 -10.94
C GLN A 3 -13.60 17.55 -12.12
N THR A 4 -14.89 17.86 -12.07
CA THR A 4 -15.63 18.16 -13.31
C THR A 4 -15.32 19.52 -13.96
N ALA A 5 -14.39 20.32 -13.41
CA ALA A 5 -14.09 21.68 -13.89
C ALA A 5 -12.63 22.14 -13.71
N SER A 6 -11.67 21.25 -13.40
CA SER A 6 -10.28 21.69 -13.18
C SER A 6 -9.54 21.89 -14.50
N GLU A 7 -8.95 23.08 -14.71
CA GLU A 7 -8.10 23.36 -15.89
C GLU A 7 -6.85 22.46 -15.92
N THR A 8 -6.32 22.14 -14.73
CA THR A 8 -5.25 21.14 -14.57
C THR A 8 -5.86 19.85 -14.04
N PRO A 9 -5.89 18.76 -14.82
CA PRO A 9 -6.42 17.48 -14.35
C PRO A 9 -5.72 17.03 -13.05
N PRO A 10 -6.46 16.76 -11.97
CA PRO A 10 -5.85 16.44 -10.69
C PRO A 10 -5.32 15.01 -10.66
N ILE A 11 -4.26 14.79 -9.89
CA ILE A 11 -3.87 13.48 -9.38
C ILE A 11 -4.66 13.27 -8.08
N ILE A 12 -5.43 12.18 -7.99
CA ILE A 12 -6.14 11.83 -6.75
C ILE A 12 -5.71 10.44 -6.32
N VAL A 13 -5.30 10.33 -5.05
CA VAL A 13 -4.95 9.06 -4.40
C VAL A 13 -5.83 8.92 -3.17
N LEU A 14 -6.54 7.80 -3.07
CA LEU A 14 -7.27 7.39 -1.86
C LEU A 14 -6.59 6.14 -1.31
N GLN A 15 -5.96 6.27 -0.16
CA GLN A 15 -5.15 5.21 0.44
C GLN A 15 -5.55 5.04 1.91
N ALA A 16 -5.82 3.80 2.32
CA ALA A 16 -5.91 3.45 3.73
C ALA A 16 -4.51 3.32 4.34
N ASP A 17 -4.37 3.65 5.61
CA ASP A 17 -3.12 3.51 6.36
C ASP A 17 -2.80 2.05 6.68
N HIS A 18 -3.82 1.23 6.91
CA HIS A 18 -3.74 -0.21 7.11
C HIS A 18 -5.00 -0.93 6.63
N GLY A 19 -4.92 -2.25 6.46
CA GLY A 19 -6.09 -3.11 6.23
C GLY A 19 -6.86 -3.36 7.53
N PRO A 20 -7.98 -4.10 7.49
CA PRO A 20 -8.74 -4.41 8.69
C PRO A 20 -7.96 -5.30 9.67
N GLY A 21 -8.53 -5.59 10.84
CA GLY A 21 -7.84 -6.32 11.91
C GLY A 21 -8.78 -7.18 12.73
N ALA A 22 -9.68 -7.92 12.07
CA ALA A 22 -10.61 -8.83 12.72
C ALA A 22 -9.88 -9.93 13.52
N PHE A 23 -8.70 -10.35 13.04
CA PHE A 23 -7.84 -11.35 13.69
C PHE A 23 -6.47 -10.78 14.04
N LEU A 24 -6.42 -9.55 14.58
CA LEU A 24 -5.17 -8.91 14.95
C LEU A 24 -4.72 -9.32 16.36
N ASP A 25 -3.53 -9.94 16.44
CA ASP A 25 -2.74 -10.03 17.67
C ASP A 25 -1.58 -9.03 17.58
N TRP A 26 -1.67 -7.96 18.37
CA TRP A 26 -0.69 -6.88 18.40
C TRP A 26 0.75 -7.33 18.68
N ASN A 27 0.95 -8.53 19.24
CA ASN A 27 2.25 -9.03 19.63
C ASN A 27 2.65 -10.36 18.94
N SER A 28 1.81 -10.91 18.07
CA SER A 28 2.10 -12.16 17.36
C SER A 28 1.81 -12.06 15.87
N ALA A 29 2.85 -12.16 15.05
CA ALA A 29 2.71 -12.32 13.60
C ALA A 29 2.04 -13.66 13.24
N GLU A 30 2.31 -14.73 14.00
CA GLU A 30 1.76 -16.07 13.78
C GLU A 30 0.26 -16.15 14.06
N HIS A 31 -0.24 -15.34 15.00
CA HIS A 31 -1.67 -15.26 15.33
C HIS A 31 -2.39 -14.07 14.69
N THR A 32 -1.69 -13.30 13.85
CA THR A 32 -2.28 -12.18 13.13
C THR A 32 -2.60 -12.59 11.70
N CYS A 33 -3.81 -12.31 11.24
CA CYS A 33 -4.13 -12.37 9.82
C CYS A 33 -3.38 -11.24 9.06
N LEU A 34 -2.13 -11.52 8.67
CA LEU A 34 -1.23 -10.54 8.03
C LEU A 34 -1.75 -10.12 6.65
N TRP A 35 -2.37 -11.04 5.91
CA TRP A 35 -3.07 -10.71 4.67
C TRP A 35 -4.11 -9.60 4.87
N GLU A 36 -5.01 -9.75 5.85
CA GLU A 36 -6.04 -8.74 6.14
C GLU A 36 -5.40 -7.42 6.56
N ARG A 37 -4.41 -7.47 7.47
CA ARG A 37 -3.80 -6.26 8.02
C ARG A 37 -3.02 -5.45 6.98
N THR A 38 -2.49 -6.09 5.94
CA THR A 38 -1.72 -5.45 4.86
C THR A 38 -2.54 -5.14 3.61
N ALA A 39 -3.75 -5.70 3.47
CA ALA A 39 -4.65 -5.45 2.34
C ALA A 39 -5.37 -4.09 2.48
N ILE A 40 -4.67 -3.01 2.12
CA ILE A 40 -5.22 -1.65 2.16
C ILE A 40 -6.15 -1.35 0.97
N LEU A 41 -7.11 -0.44 1.19
CA LEU A 41 -7.72 0.29 0.07
C LEU A 41 -6.65 1.16 -0.58
N ASN A 42 -6.46 1.02 -1.89
CA ASN A 42 -5.54 1.85 -2.65
C ASN A 42 -6.12 2.13 -4.04
N ALA A 43 -6.60 3.35 -4.25
CA ALA A 43 -7.30 3.75 -5.47
C ALA A 43 -6.69 5.03 -6.04
N TYR A 44 -6.56 5.06 -7.37
CA TYR A 44 -5.87 6.11 -8.09
C TYR A 44 -6.73 6.68 -9.20
N TYR A 45 -6.71 8.00 -9.31
CA TYR A 45 -7.08 8.70 -10.53
C TYR A 45 -5.84 9.45 -11.01
N LEU A 46 -5.32 9.01 -12.15
CA LEU A 46 -4.09 9.50 -12.75
C LEU A 46 -4.39 10.04 -14.16
N PRO A 47 -4.11 11.32 -14.46
CA PRO A 47 -4.31 11.89 -15.79
C PRO A 47 -3.40 11.26 -16.86
N GLY A 48 -3.87 11.21 -18.12
CA GLY A 48 -3.05 10.73 -19.24
C GLY A 48 -2.70 9.25 -19.15
N ASP A 49 -1.42 8.91 -19.35
CA ASP A 49 -0.86 7.55 -19.35
C ASP A 49 -0.49 7.03 -17.95
N GLY A 50 -0.69 7.82 -16.88
CA GLY A 50 -0.19 7.44 -15.55
C GLY A 50 -0.77 6.12 -15.02
N ALA A 51 -2.01 5.77 -15.39
CA ALA A 51 -2.61 4.49 -15.01
C ALA A 51 -1.89 3.29 -15.64
N GLU A 52 -1.29 3.44 -16.83
CA GLU A 52 -0.53 2.38 -17.51
C GLU A 52 0.81 2.08 -16.83
N ARG A 53 1.28 3.00 -15.97
CA ARG A 53 2.51 2.86 -15.19
C ARG A 53 2.29 2.12 -13.87
N LEU A 54 1.03 1.96 -13.45
CA LEU A 54 0.67 1.16 -12.29
C LEU A 54 0.64 -0.34 -12.65
N TYR A 55 0.75 -1.18 -11.63
CA TYR A 55 0.62 -2.63 -11.78
C TYR A 55 -0.28 -3.19 -10.69
N ALA A 56 -0.92 -4.33 -10.97
CA ALA A 56 -2.02 -4.85 -10.15
C ALA A 56 -1.64 -5.14 -8.69
N THR A 57 -0.38 -5.51 -8.45
CA THR A 57 0.15 -5.86 -7.12
C THR A 57 0.95 -4.71 -6.48
N ILE A 58 0.79 -3.47 -6.96
CA ILE A 58 1.56 -2.33 -6.48
C ILE A 58 1.40 -2.11 -4.98
N THR A 59 2.53 -1.99 -4.27
CA THR A 59 2.52 -1.67 -2.84
C THR A 59 2.73 -0.15 -2.63
N PRO A 60 2.35 0.39 -1.46
CA PRO A 60 2.56 1.80 -1.13
C PRO A 60 4.00 2.29 -1.26
N VAL A 61 4.99 1.38 -1.22
CA VAL A 61 6.39 1.75 -1.44
C VAL A 61 6.59 2.34 -2.85
N ASN A 62 5.87 1.81 -3.85
CA ASN A 62 6.06 2.16 -5.26
C ASN A 62 4.99 3.10 -5.82
N SER A 63 3.80 3.18 -5.21
CA SER A 63 2.70 4.06 -5.67
C SER A 63 3.14 5.51 -5.87
N PHE A 64 3.78 6.11 -4.86
CA PHE A 64 4.26 7.50 -4.97
C PHE A 64 5.49 7.63 -5.86
N ARG A 65 6.34 6.60 -5.97
CA ARG A 65 7.50 6.63 -6.88
C ARG A 65 7.03 6.72 -8.33
N VAL A 66 6.07 5.89 -8.70
CA VAL A 66 5.42 5.94 -10.02
C VAL A 66 4.83 7.32 -10.29
N ILE A 67 4.07 7.88 -9.34
CA ILE A 67 3.43 9.20 -9.51
C ILE A 67 4.49 10.31 -9.64
N LEU A 68 5.49 10.32 -8.77
CA LEU A 68 6.53 11.35 -8.78
C LEU A 68 7.40 11.29 -10.04
N ASP A 69 7.74 10.09 -10.50
CA ASP A 69 8.50 9.89 -11.72
C ASP A 69 7.67 10.27 -12.96
N ALA A 70 6.37 9.92 -12.98
CA ALA A 70 5.50 10.19 -14.13
C ALA A 70 5.16 11.67 -14.31
N TYR A 71 4.92 12.40 -13.23
CA TYR A 71 4.36 13.76 -13.30
C TYR A 71 5.33 14.86 -12.89
N PHE A 72 6.41 14.52 -12.20
CA PHE A 72 7.33 15.52 -11.61
C PHE A 72 8.81 15.28 -11.95
N GLY A 73 9.14 14.21 -12.71
CA GLY A 73 10.51 13.94 -13.14
C GLY A 73 11.47 13.64 -11.98
N ALA A 74 10.98 12.95 -10.95
CA ALA A 74 11.77 12.69 -9.73
C ALA A 74 12.85 11.59 -9.89
N GLU A 75 12.77 10.76 -10.92
CA GLU A 75 13.74 9.70 -11.26
C GLU A 75 14.07 8.74 -10.08
N LEU A 76 13.08 8.40 -9.27
CA LEU A 76 13.23 7.58 -8.06
C LEU A 76 13.42 6.09 -8.38
N GLY A 77 12.80 5.60 -9.45
CA GLY A 77 12.78 4.18 -9.80
C GLY A 77 11.94 3.34 -8.83
N LEU A 78 11.78 2.05 -9.13
CA LEU A 78 11.03 1.10 -8.30
C LEU A 78 11.93 0.44 -7.24
N LEU A 79 11.34 0.14 -6.08
CA LEU A 79 11.93 -0.72 -5.05
C LEU A 79 11.23 -2.09 -5.04
N GLU A 80 11.80 -3.04 -4.30
CA GLU A 80 11.13 -4.32 -4.04
C GLU A 80 9.84 -4.09 -3.24
N ASP A 81 8.76 -4.75 -3.67
CA ASP A 81 7.47 -4.75 -2.99
C ASP A 81 7.53 -5.62 -1.71
N VAL A 82 8.13 -5.08 -0.65
CA VAL A 82 8.36 -5.79 0.63
C VAL A 82 7.58 -5.13 1.76
N SER A 83 6.83 -5.95 2.50
CA SER A 83 6.11 -5.55 3.71
C SER A 83 6.79 -6.11 4.96
N TYR A 84 6.73 -5.35 6.05
CA TYR A 84 7.28 -5.73 7.35
C TYR A 84 6.22 -5.62 8.44
N TYR A 85 6.32 -6.52 9.43
CA TYR A 85 5.56 -6.49 10.67
C TYR A 85 6.49 -6.20 11.84
N SER A 86 6.00 -5.45 12.82
CA SER A 86 6.64 -5.29 14.13
C SER A 86 5.61 -5.50 15.24
N PRO A 87 5.92 -6.31 16.27
CA PRO A 87 5.08 -6.40 17.46
C PRO A 87 4.95 -5.04 18.15
N TRP A 88 3.80 -4.78 18.78
CA TRP A 88 3.55 -3.55 19.51
C TRP A 88 4.58 -3.31 20.64
N GLU A 89 4.94 -4.36 21.38
CA GLU A 89 5.93 -4.28 22.45
C GLU A 89 7.38 -4.11 21.95
N GLN A 90 7.65 -4.39 20.67
CA GLN A 90 8.98 -4.32 20.05
C GLN A 90 8.90 -3.58 18.70
N PRO A 91 8.57 -2.28 18.69
CA PRO A 91 8.20 -1.53 17.47
C PRO A 91 9.37 -1.34 16.48
N TYR A 92 10.60 -1.66 16.88
CA TYR A 92 11.78 -1.61 16.02
C TYR A 92 12.28 -3.00 15.58
N ARG A 93 11.58 -4.07 15.97
CA ARG A 93 11.89 -5.44 15.55
C ARG A 93 11.02 -5.80 14.36
N PHE A 94 11.58 -5.64 13.18
CA PHE A 94 10.89 -5.92 11.92
C PHE A 94 11.12 -7.36 11.45
N SER A 95 10.06 -8.01 11.02
CA SER A 95 10.09 -9.29 10.32
C SER A 95 9.41 -9.14 8.96
N PRO A 96 9.97 -9.71 7.88
CA PRO A 96 9.34 -9.64 6.56
C PRO A 96 8.03 -10.45 6.56
N VAL A 97 6.98 -9.88 5.97
CA VAL A 97 5.63 -10.46 5.84
C VAL A 97 5.08 -10.26 4.43
N THR A 98 5.97 -10.26 3.44
CA THR A 98 5.62 -9.99 2.03
C THR A 98 4.70 -11.06 1.45
N THR A 99 4.81 -12.28 1.95
CA THR A 99 3.87 -13.35 1.62
C THR A 99 2.54 -13.08 2.31
N LEU A 100 1.49 -13.00 1.50
CA LEU A 100 0.09 -12.86 1.87
C LEU A 100 -0.43 -14.10 2.63
N ASP A 101 0.16 -14.39 3.79
CA ASP A 101 -0.21 -15.51 4.65
C ASP A 101 -1.60 -15.25 5.25
N SER A 102 -2.50 -16.19 4.99
CA SER A 102 -3.86 -16.17 5.49
C SER A 102 -4.16 -17.26 6.52
N ALA A 103 -3.14 -17.94 7.05
CA ALA A 103 -3.32 -19.04 8.00
C ALA A 103 -4.09 -18.62 9.25
N ALA A 104 -3.84 -17.41 9.76
CA ALA A 104 -4.51 -16.84 10.94
C ALA A 104 -5.80 -16.06 10.62
N CYS A 105 -6.35 -16.16 9.39
CA CYS A 105 -7.54 -15.41 8.96
C CYS A 105 -8.87 -16.13 9.24
N HIS A 106 -8.88 -17.01 10.23
CA HIS A 106 -10.02 -17.83 10.60
C HIS A 106 -10.18 -17.84 12.12
N PRO A 107 -11.41 -17.97 12.64
CA PRO A 107 -11.68 -18.07 14.07
C PRO A 107 -11.11 -19.35 14.69
#